data_AF-A0A101RKM0-F1
#
_entry.id   AF-A0A101RKM0-F1
#
_cell.length_a   1.000
_cell.length_b   1.000
_cell.length_c   1.000
_cell.angle_alpha   90.00
_cell.angle_beta   90.00
_cell.angle_gamma   90.00
#
_symmetry.space_group_name_H-M   'P 1'
#
loop_
_entity.id
_entity.type
_entity.pdbx_description
1 polymer ?
#
loop_
_entity_poly.entity_id
_entity_poly.type
_entity_poly.pdbx_seq_one_letter_code
_entity_poly.pdbx_strand_id
1 'polypeptide(L)' 'MLAELAAARADEMDADTVNRELSIARKAIGWWHRQGWIEGDPTIGIERRPAPPDRTKALRAVP' A
#
# COMPACT_ATOMS: atom_id res chain seq x y z
N MET A 1 19.38 -3.51 -9.10
CA MET A 1 18.87 -2.13 -9.33
C MET A 1 17.81 -1.79 -8.27
N LEU A 2 17.58 -0.52 -7.88
CA LEU A 2 16.66 -0.12 -6.79
C LEU A 2 15.25 -0.76 -6.90
N ALA A 3 14.73 -0.90 -8.12
CA ALA A 3 13.44 -1.55 -8.38
C ALA A 3 13.42 -3.04 -7.99
N GLU A 4 14.51 -3.78 -8.22
CA GLU A 4 14.62 -5.21 -7.85
C GLU A 4 14.72 -5.39 -6.34
N LEU A 5 15.45 -4.52 -5.65
CA LEU A 5 15.55 -4.53 -4.19
C LEU A 5 14.21 -4.16 -3.53
N ALA A 6 13.48 -3.21 -4.11
CA ALA A 6 12.13 -2.84 -3.67
C ALA A 6 11.13 -3.99 -3.88
N ALA A 7 11.21 -4.69 -5.01
CA ALA A 7 10.37 -5.86 -5.28
C ALA A 7 10.66 -7.02 -4.30
N ALA A 8 11.94 -7.33 -4.05
CA ALA A 8 12.33 -8.38 -3.11
C ALA A 8 11.91 -8.08 -1.66
N ARG A 9 12.03 -6.83 -1.22
CA ARG A 9 11.53 -6.41 0.10
C ARG A 9 10.01 -6.43 0.17
N ALA A 10 9.32 -6.06 -0.90
CA ALA A 10 7.87 -6.18 -0.95
C ALA A 10 7.43 -7.65 -0.82
N ASP A 11 8.16 -8.62 -1.37
CA ASP A 11 7.85 -10.06 -1.22
C ASP A 11 8.01 -10.59 0.22
N GLU A 12 8.90 -9.99 1.02
CA GLU A 12 9.05 -10.32 2.45
C GLU A 12 8.01 -9.60 3.35
N MET A 13 7.40 -8.52 2.87
CA MET A 13 6.50 -7.68 3.66
C MET A 13 5.06 -8.18 3.62
N ASP A 14 4.44 -8.25 4.80
CA ASP A 14 3.02 -8.58 4.93
C ASP A 14 2.17 -7.58 4.11
N ALA A 15 1.08 -8.09 3.53
CA ALA A 15 0.17 -7.29 2.70
C ALA A 15 -0.34 -6.04 3.44
N ASP A 16 -0.51 -6.11 4.76
CA ASP A 16 -0.91 -4.97 5.57
C ASP A 16 0.16 -3.88 5.62
N THR A 17 1.44 -4.26 5.70
CA THR A 17 2.55 -3.29 5.66
C THR A 17 2.63 -2.61 4.30
N VAL A 18 2.59 -3.38 3.20
CA VAL A 18 2.61 -2.84 1.84
C VAL A 18 1.42 -1.90 1.61
N ASN A 19 0.23 -2.29 2.06
CA ASN A 19 -0.99 -1.50 1.91
C ASN A 19 -0.98 -0.21 2.76
N ARG A 20 -0.36 -0.25 3.94
CA ARG A 20 -0.17 0.92 4.79
C ARG A 20 0.77 1.93 4.14
N GLU A 21 1.89 1.46 3.61
CA GLU A 21 2.86 2.33 2.92
C GLU A 21 2.25 2.96 1.66
N LEU A 22 1.54 2.17 0.84
CA LEU A 22 0.81 2.70 -0.32
C LEU A 22 -0.21 3.78 0.08
N SER A 23 -0.90 3.61 1.21
CA SER A 23 -1.83 4.61 1.73
C SER A 23 -1.14 5.90 2.17
N ILE A 24 0.06 5.81 2.75
CA ILE A 24 0.88 6.96 3.13
C ILE A 24 1.36 7.70 1.87
N ALA A 25 1.88 6.96 0.90
CA ALA A 25 2.36 7.52 -0.37
C ALA A 25 1.25 8.27 -1.11
N ARG A 26 0.06 7.68 -1.24
CA ARG A 26 -1.12 8.33 -1.86
C ARG A 26 -1.52 9.63 -1.19
N LYS A 27 -1.44 9.70 0.15
CA LYS A 27 -1.73 10.94 0.89
C LYS A 27 -0.68 12.03 0.60
N ALA A 28 0.60 11.67 0.58
CA ALA A 28 1.68 12.61 0.25
C ALA A 28 1.54 13.14 -1.18
N ILE A 29 1.29 12.25 -2.14
CA ILE A 29 1.05 12.59 -3.55
C ILE A 29 -0.15 13.52 -3.70
N GLY A 30 -1.28 13.21 -3.07
CA GLY A 30 -2.46 14.08 -3.10
C GLY A 30 -2.21 15.45 -2.47
N TRP A 31 -1.29 15.56 -1.51
CA TRP A 31 -0.84 16.85 -1.00
C TRP A 31 0.06 17.58 -2.00
N TRP A 32 1.07 16.92 -2.59
CA TRP A 32 1.96 17.51 -3.60
C TRP A 32 1.23 17.97 -4.86
N HIS A 33 0.25 17.20 -5.33
CA HIS A 33 -0.59 17.58 -6.46
C HIS A 33 -1.39 18.85 -6.16
N ARG A 34 -1.93 18.99 -4.93
CA ARG A 34 -2.59 20.24 -4.49
C ARG A 34 -1.65 21.44 -4.40
N GLN A 35 -0.35 21.22 -4.20
CA GLN A 35 0.65 22.28 -4.26
C GLN A 35 1.12 22.59 -5.70
N GLY A 36 0.69 21.80 -6.71
CA GLY A 36 1.16 21.92 -8.09
C GLY A 36 2.60 21.47 -8.30
N TRP A 37 3.16 20.67 -7.39
CA TRP A 37 4.55 20.20 -7.48
C TRP A 37 4.72 19.02 -8.45
N ILE A 38 3.64 18.29 -8.68
CA ILE A 38 3.56 17.15 -9.60
C ILE A 38 2.29 17.27 -10.42
N GLU A 39 2.37 16.90 -11.70
CA GLU A 39 1.25 17.00 -12.64
C GLU A 39 0.35 15.75 -12.67
N GLY A 40 0.79 14.64 -12.07
CA GLY A 40 0.05 13.38 -12.11
C GLY A 40 0.29 12.50 -10.88
N ASP A 41 -0.61 11.55 -10.66
CA ASP A 41 -0.50 10.55 -9.58
C ASP A 41 0.29 9.33 -10.06
N PRO A 42 1.55 9.13 -9.62
CA PRO A 42 2.36 7.98 -10.02
C PRO A 42 1.89 6.65 -9.43
N THR A 43 0.87 6.65 -8.56
CA THR A 43 0.28 5.42 -7.99
C THR A 43 -0.93 4.91 -8.76
N ILE A 44 -1.27 5.55 -9.89
CA ILE A 44 -2.26 5.05 -10.84
C ILE A 44 -1.81 3.66 -11.31
N GLY A 45 -2.73 2.69 -11.27
CA GLY A 45 -2.47 1.30 -11.67
C GLY A 45 -1.79 0.44 -10.60
N ILE A 46 -1.38 1.01 -9.45
CA ILE A 46 -0.87 0.20 -8.32
C ILE A 46 -2.05 -0.32 -7.51
N GLU A 47 -2.28 -1.62 -7.55
CA GLU A 47 -3.33 -2.27 -6.76
C GLU A 47 -2.88 -2.57 -5.33
N ARG A 48 -3.84 -2.57 -4.40
CA ARG A 48 -3.59 -3.06 -3.04
C ARG A 48 -3.41 -4.56 -3.08
N ARG A 49 -2.50 -5.07 -2.25
CA ARG A 49 -2.37 -6.52 -2.07
C ARG A 49 -3.57 -7.04 -1.29
N PRO A 50 -4.12 -8.22 -1.62
CA PRO A 50 -5.16 -8.84 -0.83
C PRO A 50 -4.63 -9.05 0.59
N ALA A 51 -5.25 -8.40 1.58
CA ALA A 51 -4.92 -8.68 2.97
C ALA A 51 -5.36 -10.11 3.29
N PRO A 52 -4.55 -10.90 4.01
CA PRO A 52 -5.02 -12.17 4.57
C PRO A 52 -6.34 -11.93 5.33
N PRO A 53 -7.30 -12.85 5.26
CA PRO A 53 -8.56 -12.70 5.99
C PRO A 53 -8.25 -12.41 7.45
N ASP A 54 -8.86 -11.33 7.95
CA ASP A 54 -8.71 -10.84 9.31
C ASP A 54 -9.12 -11.94 10.31
N ARG A 55 -8.14 -12.73 10.77
CA ARG A 55 -8.36 -13.86 11.69
C ARG A 55 -8.98 -13.40 13.01
N THR A 56 -8.83 -12.13 13.36
CA THR A 56 -9.47 -11.51 14.53
C THR A 56 -10.98 -11.34 14.37
N LYS A 57 -11.51 -11.21 13.14
CA LYS A 57 -12.95 -11.31 12.89
C LYS A 57 -13.46 -12.76 12.93
N ALA A 58 -12.66 -13.72 12.48
CA ALA A 58 -13.02 -15.13 12.50
C ALA A 58 -13.24 -15.69 13.93
N LEU A 59 -12.46 -15.20 14.91
CA LEU A 59 -12.62 -15.59 16.33
C LEU A 59 -13.88 -15.02 16.99
N ARG A 60 -14.46 -13.93 16.45
CA ARG A 60 -15.72 -13.34 16.97
C ARG A 60 -16.98 -14.00 16.43
N ALA A 61 -16.85 -14.85 15.41
CA ALA A 61 -17.98 -15.50 14.73
C ALA A 61 -18.27 -16.91 15.27
N VAL A 62 -17.63 -17.33 16.36
CA VAL A 62 -17.99 -18.57 17.07
C VAL A 62 -19.14 -18.24 18.03
N PRO A 63 -20.34 -18.85 17.88
CA PRO A 63 -21.48 -18.61 18.75
C PRO A 63 -21.26 -19.15 20.17
#